data_AF-A0A3B0Y4H1-F1
#
_entry.id   AF-A0A3B0Y4H1-F1
#
_cell.length_a   1.000
_cell.length_b   1.000
_cell.length_c   1.000
_cell.angle_alpha   90.00
_cell.angle_beta   90.00
_cell.angle_gamma   90.00
#
_symmetry.space_group_name_H-M   'P 1'
#
loop_
_entity.id
_entity.type
_entity.pdbx_description
1 polymer ?
#
loop_
_entity_poly.entity_id
_entity_poly.type
_entity_poly.pdbx_seq_one_letter_code
_entity_poly.pdbx_strand_id
1 'polypeptide(L)'
;MLLKDRFLNAIIAGDLGKRDEYGDIVVELSEVREYFSDIKTSYVGSFLPASTVEAGRTEATSKRFLFRIGYGIYRVHPDAIAGSDQQQNTSTILDLIRTGLSQLRVVPPSKK
;
A
#
# COMPACT_ATOMS: atom_id res chain seq x y z
N MET A 1 -5.07 -11.24 -1.92
CA MET A 1 -4.59 -9.97 -1.33
C MET A 1 -3.14 -10.15 -0.91
N LEU A 2 -2.22 -9.28 -1.33
CA LEU A 2 -0.80 -9.42 -1.00
C LEU A 2 -0.51 -8.86 0.41
N LEU A 3 0.51 -9.40 1.09
CA LEU A 3 0.93 -8.89 2.41
C LEU A 3 1.32 -7.41 2.36
N LYS A 4 1.93 -6.99 1.25
CA LYS A 4 2.24 -5.58 0.97
C LYS A 4 1.01 -4.69 1.05
N ASP A 5 -0.09 -5.09 0.41
CA ASP A 5 -1.31 -4.29 0.37
C ASP A 5 -1.94 -4.19 1.77
N ARG A 6 -1.96 -5.30 2.53
CA ARG A 6 -2.42 -5.29 3.93
C ARG A 6 -1.55 -4.37 4.80
N PHE A 7 -0.23 -4.42 4.61
CA PHE A 7 0.73 -3.60 5.35
C PHE A 7 0.57 -2.11 5.04
N LEU A 8 0.49 -1.73 3.76
CA LEU A 8 0.29 -0.34 3.36
C LEU A 8 -1.08 0.19 3.79
N ASN A 9 -2.14 -0.62 3.68
CA ASN A 9 -3.46 -0.23 4.17
C ASN A 9 -3.46 0.00 5.68
N ALA A 10 -2.79 -0.85 6.46
CA ALA A 10 -2.68 -0.67 7.92
C ALA A 10 -1.92 0.62 8.29
N ILE A 11 -0.87 0.96 7.53
CA ILE A 11 -0.15 2.23 7.69
C ILE A 11 -1.03 3.44 7.37
N ILE A 12 -1.77 3.38 6.26
CA ILE A 12 -2.66 4.48 5.82
C ILE A 12 -3.81 4.68 6.80
N ALA A 13 -4.37 3.58 7.32
CA ALA A 13 -5.41 3.61 8.35
C ALA A 13 -4.90 4.15 9.70
N GLY A 14 -3.57 4.15 9.91
CA GLY A 14 -2.96 4.53 11.19
C GLY A 14 -2.96 3.42 12.23
N ASP A 15 -3.27 2.19 11.83
CA ASP A 15 -3.28 1.01 12.70
C ASP A 15 -1.86 0.46 12.95
N LEU A 16 -0.89 0.83 12.10
CA LEU A 16 0.47 0.32 12.13
C LEU A 16 1.51 1.41 11.85
N GLY A 17 2.50 1.50 12.73
CA GLY A 17 3.57 2.51 12.66
C GLY A 17 3.19 3.86 13.26
N LYS A 18 4.20 4.67 13.54
CA LYS A 18 4.07 6.00 14.16
C LYS A 18 4.72 7.05 13.27
N ARG A 19 4.16 8.25 13.28
CA ARG A 19 4.82 9.41 12.67
C ARG A 19 5.92 9.92 13.59
N ASP A 20 7.10 10.07 13.03
CA ASP A 20 8.24 10.70 13.70
C ASP A 20 8.11 12.23 13.70
N GLU A 21 9.01 12.91 14.40
CA GLU A 21 9.10 14.37 14.49
C GLU A 21 9.21 15.09 13.13
N TYR A 22 9.69 14.38 12.09
CA TYR A 22 9.79 14.87 10.71
C TYR A 22 8.56 14.56 9.84
N GLY A 23 7.53 13.92 10.40
CA GLY A 23 6.31 13.52 9.69
C GLY A 23 6.43 12.20 8.92
N ASP A 24 7.56 11.53 9.01
CA ASP A 24 7.80 10.23 8.38
C ASP A 24 7.17 9.07 9.17
N ILE A 25 6.68 8.05 8.47
CA ILE A 25 6.13 6.86 9.13
C ILE A 25 7.25 5.87 9.44
N VAL A 26 7.39 5.54 10.72
CA VAL A 26 8.33 4.55 11.25
C VAL A 26 7.53 3.36 11.77
N VAL A 27 7.98 2.15 11.41
CA VAL A 27 7.39 0.88 11.84
C VAL A 27 8.45 0.03 12.54
N GLU A 28 8.03 -0.64 13.61
CA GLU A 28 8.87 -1.62 14.31
C GLU A 28 8.51 -3.05 13.91
N LEU A 29 9.51 -3.93 13.79
CA LEU A 29 9.32 -5.34 13.47
C LEU A 29 8.46 -6.07 14.52
N SER A 30 8.57 -5.67 15.79
CA SER A 30 7.74 -6.19 16.88
C SER A 30 6.26 -5.86 16.66
N GLU A 31 5.93 -4.59 16.39
CA GLU A 31 4.57 -4.13 16.07
C GLU A 31 4.01 -4.86 14.85
N VAL A 32 4.82 -5.02 13.80
CA VAL A 32 4.39 -5.75 12.58
C VAL A 32 4.10 -7.22 12.87
N ARG A 33 4.92 -7.87 13.71
CA ARG A 33 4.68 -9.27 14.11
C ARG A 33 3.42 -9.44 14.95
N GLU A 34 3.16 -8.49 15.83
CA GLU A 34 1.96 -8.49 16.67
C GLU A 34 0.70 -8.25 15.84
N TYR A 35 0.73 -7.24 14.97
CA TYR A 35 -0.38 -6.88 14.09
C TYR A 35 -0.73 -7.99 13.09
N PHE A 36 0.27 -8.66 12.53
CA PHE A 36 0.10 -9.79 11.62
C PHE A 36 0.25 -11.15 12.31
N SER A 37 -0.07 -11.24 13.60
CA SER A 37 -0.02 -12.49 14.37
C SER A 37 -0.98 -13.57 13.84
N ASP A 38 -2.00 -13.18 13.08
CA ASP A 38 -2.89 -14.09 12.33
C ASP A 38 -2.14 -14.88 11.24
N ILE A 39 -1.03 -14.35 10.76
CA ILE A 39 -0.22 -14.94 9.70
C ILE A 39 0.82 -15.88 10.32
N LYS A 40 0.52 -17.18 10.35
CA LYS A 40 1.38 -18.24 10.94
C LYS A 40 2.76 -18.44 10.28
N THR A 41 3.16 -17.60 9.33
CA THR A 41 4.41 -17.80 8.58
C THR A 41 5.51 -16.88 9.06
N SER A 42 6.72 -17.44 9.21
CA SER A 42 7.97 -16.68 9.46
C SER A 42 8.23 -15.59 8.42
N TYR A 43 7.48 -15.60 7.31
CA TYR A 43 7.47 -14.57 6.28
C TYR A 43 7.21 -13.16 6.82
N VAL A 44 6.42 -12.98 7.89
CA VAL A 44 6.22 -11.65 8.50
C VAL A 44 7.54 -11.09 9.05
N GLY A 45 8.36 -11.96 9.66
CA GLY A 45 9.69 -11.60 10.15
C GLY A 45 10.68 -11.26 9.04
N SER A 46 10.54 -11.90 7.88
CA SER A 46 11.39 -11.68 6.70
C SER A 46 10.88 -10.59 5.77
N PHE A 47 9.64 -10.13 5.95
CA PHE A 47 8.98 -9.16 5.08
C PHE A 47 9.68 -7.80 5.12
N LEU A 48 9.89 -7.21 6.31
CA LEU A 48 10.54 -5.90 6.41
C LEU A 48 11.99 -5.91 5.86
N PRO A 49 12.85 -6.89 6.22
CA PRO A 49 14.16 -7.02 5.59
C PRO A 49 14.11 -7.17 4.07
N ALA A 50 13.18 -7.99 3.54
CA ALA A 50 13.05 -8.21 2.10
C ALA A 50 12.51 -6.99 1.35
N SER A 51 11.71 -6.15 2.02
CA SER A 51 11.16 -4.90 1.49
C SER A 51 12.03 -3.68 1.75
N THR A 52 13.24 -3.88 2.28
CA THR A 52 14.21 -2.81 2.50
C THR A 52 14.90 -2.40 1.18
N VAL A 53 15.00 -1.10 0.94
CA VAL A 53 15.78 -0.51 -0.15
C VAL A 53 17.27 -0.76 0.11
N GLU A 54 17.99 -1.21 -0.92
CA GLU A 54 19.42 -1.49 -0.80
C GLU A 54 20.22 -0.22 -0.47
N ALA A 55 21.28 -0.38 0.31
CA ALA A 55 22.21 0.69 0.62
C ALA A 55 22.78 1.29 -0.67
N GLY A 56 22.72 2.61 -0.81
CA GLY A 56 23.15 3.33 -2.01
C GLY A 56 22.06 3.55 -3.06
N ARG A 57 20.83 3.07 -2.83
CA ARG A 57 19.65 3.44 -3.63
C ARG A 57 18.71 4.33 -2.82
N THR A 58 18.22 5.39 -3.46
CA THR A 58 17.24 6.32 -2.88
C THR A 58 15.82 6.06 -3.37
N GLU A 59 15.66 5.35 -4.50
CA GLU A 59 14.35 5.15 -5.13
C GLU A 59 13.60 3.94 -4.55
N ALA A 60 12.33 4.14 -4.21
CA ALA A 60 11.41 3.05 -3.91
C ALA A 60 10.97 2.31 -5.19
N THR A 61 10.76 1.01 -5.04
CA THR A 61 10.20 0.14 -6.08
C THR A 61 9.01 -0.64 -5.52
N SER A 62 8.27 -1.33 -6.39
CA SER A 62 7.11 -2.15 -5.98
C SER A 62 7.43 -3.19 -4.90
N LYS A 63 8.69 -3.64 -4.78
CA LYS A 63 9.11 -4.65 -3.80
C LYS A 63 9.95 -4.09 -2.66
N ARG A 64 10.63 -2.95 -2.86
CA ARG A 64 11.53 -2.34 -1.87
C ARG A 64 11.14 -0.90 -1.63
N PHE A 65 10.61 -0.63 -0.45
CA PHE A 65 9.99 0.65 -0.11
C PHE A 65 10.17 1.02 1.38
N LEU A 66 11.03 0.28 2.09
CA LEU A 66 11.39 0.55 3.48
C LEU A 66 12.85 0.95 3.55
N PHE A 67 13.20 1.88 4.44
CA PHE A 67 14.57 2.15 4.82
C PHE A 67 14.82 1.61 6.21
N ARG A 68 15.81 0.74 6.38
CA ARG A 68 16.20 0.30 7.70
C ARG A 68 16.99 1.41 8.39
N ILE A 69 16.44 1.94 9.47
CA ILE A 69 17.05 3.01 10.27
C ILE A 69 17.63 2.50 11.59
N GLY A 70 17.26 1.29 12.01
CA GLY A 70 17.78 0.67 13.23
C GLY A 70 17.61 -0.85 13.25
N TYR A 71 17.93 -1.47 14.39
CA TYR A 71 17.63 -2.88 14.60
C TYR A 71 16.13 -3.07 14.78
N GLY A 72 15.47 -3.71 13.80
CA GLY A 72 14.03 -3.91 13.83
C GLY A 72 13.21 -2.65 13.54
N ILE A 73 13.83 -1.51 13.23
CA ILE A 73 13.13 -0.23 12.99
C ILE A 73 13.31 0.16 11.52
N TYR A 74 12.18 0.43 10.86
CA TYR A 74 12.14 0.75 9.45
C TYR A 74 11.30 2.01 9.20
N ARG A 75 11.77 2.88 8.31
CA ARG A 75 11.04 4.03 7.80
C ARG A 75 10.36 3.67 6.49
N VAL A 76 9.09 4.03 6.34
CA VAL A 76 8.33 3.82 5.11
C VAL A 76 8.64 4.94 4.12
N HIS A 77 8.94 4.58 2.87
CA HIS A 77 9.16 5.57 1.83
C HIS A 77 7.84 6.31 1.51
N PRO A 78 7.84 7.66 1.41
CA PRO A 78 6.63 8.45 1.16
C PRO A 78 5.88 8.02 -0.11
N ASP A 79 6.60 7.75 -1.21
CA ASP A 79 6.00 7.27 -2.46
C ASP A 79 5.22 5.96 -2.33
N ALA A 80 5.55 5.10 -1.37
CA ALA A 80 4.82 3.86 -1.12
C ALA A 80 3.41 4.14 -0.59
N ILE A 81 3.25 5.22 0.16
CA ILE A 81 1.98 5.68 0.73
C ILE A 81 1.21 6.44 -0.36
N ALA A 82 1.87 7.34 -1.10
CA ALA A 82 1.26 8.12 -2.17
C ALA A 82 0.75 7.26 -3.34
N GLY A 83 1.46 6.18 -3.69
CA GLY A 83 1.03 5.26 -4.75
C GLY A 83 -0.16 4.36 -4.36
N SER A 84 -0.36 4.11 -3.07
CA SER A 84 -1.48 3.31 -2.56
C SER A 84 -2.83 4.03 -2.70
N ASP A 85 -2.80 5.36 -2.60
CA ASP A 85 -3.96 6.25 -2.79
C ASP A 85 -4.41 6.28 -4.27
N GLN A 86 -3.44 6.24 -5.19
CA GLN A 86 -3.67 6.23 -6.65
C GLN A 86 -4.31 4.94 -7.16
N GLN A 87 -4.05 3.81 -6.50
CA GLN A 87 -4.50 2.50 -6.98
C GLN A 87 -5.95 2.17 -6.58
N GLN A 88 -6.50 2.81 -5.54
CA GLN A 88 -7.92 2.69 -5.18
C GLN A 88 -8.84 3.61 -6.00
N ASN A 89 -8.29 4.70 -6.54
CA ASN A 89 -9.09 5.67 -7.29
C ASN A 89 -9.36 5.22 -8.74
N THR A 90 -8.44 4.48 -9.37
CA THR A 90 -8.58 4.03 -10.77
C THR A 90 -9.62 2.92 -10.95
N SER A 91 -9.72 1.98 -10.00
CA SER A 91 -10.74 0.92 -10.02
C SER A 91 -12.14 1.49 -9.84
N THR A 92 -12.31 2.49 -8.97
CA THR A 92 -13.61 3.15 -8.74
C THR A 92 -14.11 3.90 -9.99
N ILE A 93 -13.21 4.62 -10.69
CA ILE A 93 -13.57 5.35 -11.91
C ILE A 93 -13.93 4.39 -13.06
N LEU A 94 -13.18 3.30 -13.23
CA LEU A 94 -13.47 2.30 -14.28
C LEU A 94 -14.78 1.55 -14.04
N ASP A 95 -15.13 1.27 -12.78
CA ASP A 95 -16.41 0.64 -12.41
C ASP A 95 -17.61 1.59 -12.63
N LEU A 96 -17.43 2.89 -12.33
CA LEU A 96 -18.45 3.91 -12.58
C LEU A 96 -18.75 4.08 -14.08
N ILE A 97 -17.71 4.09 -14.93
CA ILE A 97 -17.87 4.22 -16.39
C ILE A 97 -18.57 2.98 -16.98
N ARG A 98 -18.23 1.77 -16.52
CA ARG A 98 -18.88 0.53 -16.99
C ARG A 98 -20.35 0.46 -16.60
N THR A 99 -20.67 0.88 -15.38
CA THR A 99 -22.06 0.94 -14.89
C THR A 99 -22.85 2.02 -15.63
N GLY A 100 -22.25 3.19 -15.91
CA GLY A 100 -22.90 4.28 -16.63
C GLY A 100 -23.21 3.96 -18.10
N LEU A 101 -22.34 3.23 -18.80
CA LEU A 101 -22.53 2.87 -20.22
C LEU A 101 -23.59 1.78 -20.44
N SER A 102 -23.98 1.04 -19.40
CA SER A 102 -25.02 0.01 -19.48
C SER A 102 -26.45 0.58 -19.46
N GLN A 103 -26.62 1.86 -19.07
CA GLN A 103 -27.92 2.56 -19.02
C GLN A 103 -28.20 3.39 -20.29
N LEU A 104 -27.23 3.53 -21.19
CA LEU A 104 -27.45 4.20 -22.48
C LEU A 104 -28.14 3.22 -23.45
N ARG A 105 -29.44 2.99 -23.27
CA ARG A 105 -30.26 2.39 -24.34
C ARG A 105 -30.19 3.33 -25.54
N VAL A 106 -29.55 2.87 -26.61
CA VAL A 106 -29.58 3.48 -27.94
C VAL A 106 -31.04 3.56 -28.37
N VAL A 107 -31.63 4.75 -28.34
CA VAL A 107 -32.93 5.00 -28.97
C VAL A 107 -32.67 5.00 -30.48
N PRO A 108 -33.24 4.05 -31.25
CA PRO A 108 -33.05 4.06 -32.70
C PRO A 108 -33.70 5.32 -33.28
N PRO A 109 -33.09 5.96 -34.29
CA PRO A 109 -33.65 7.14 -34.90
C PRO A 109 -35.00 6.79 -35.57
N SER A 110 -36.06 7.49 -35.16
CA SER A 110 -37.37 7.44 -35.81
C SER A 110 -37.22 7.83 -37.29
N LYS A 111 -37.50 6.89 -38.19
CA LYS A 111 -37.70 7.20 -39.61
C LYS A 111 -38.97 8.05 -39.76
N LYS A 112 -38.82 9.23 -40.37
CA LYS A 112 -39.95 10.01 -40.91
C LYS A 112 -40.55 9.31 -42.12
#